data_AF-A0A932FC61-F1
#
_entry.id   AF-A0A932FC61-F1
#
_cell.length_a   1.000
_cell.length_b   1.000
_cell.length_c   1.000
_cell.angle_alpha   90.00
_cell.angle_beta   90.00
_cell.angle_gamma   90.00
#
_symmetry.space_group_name_H-M   'P 1'
#
loop_
_entity.id
_entity.type
_entity.pdbx_description
1 polymer ?
#
loop_
_entity_poly.entity_id
_entity_poly.type
_entity_poly.pdbx_seq_one_letter_code
_entity_poly.pdbx_strand_id
1 'polypeptide(L)'
;MKRTTISLPEDIDALVHQEARRREISVSEVAREALRAHLGLGDGHSVPYLAFVGLGRSGHHDTGEHFEEVFGAELARDPRT
;
A
#
# COMPACT_ATOMS: atom_id res chain seq x y z
N MET A 1 -14.00 8.32 4.83
CA MET A 1 -12.69 7.77 4.41
C MET A 1 -11.89 7.38 5.65
N LYS A 2 -11.11 6.29 5.59
CA LYS A 2 -10.14 5.94 6.63
C LYS A 2 -8.77 6.52 6.23
N ARG A 3 -8.03 7.09 7.18
CA ARG A 3 -6.65 7.56 6.95
C ARG A 3 -5.68 6.38 7.09
N THR A 4 -4.86 6.19 6.07
CA THR A 4 -3.78 5.20 6.07
C THR A 4 -2.49 5.94 5.73
N THR A 5 -1.47 5.80 6.57
CA THR A 5 -0.12 6.29 6.28
C THR A 5 0.64 5.18 5.57
N ILE A 6 1.30 5.49 4.46
CA ILE A 6 2.13 4.55 3.70
C ILE A 6 3.49 5.20 3.47
N SER A 7 4.57 4.42 3.59
CA SER A 7 5.91 4.86 3.19
C SER A 7 6.06 4.64 1.70
N LEU A 8 6.49 5.67 0.98
CA LEU A 8 6.74 5.64 -0.46
C LEU A 8 8.21 5.95 -0.75
N PRO A 9 8.81 5.31 -1.76
CA PRO A 9 10.08 5.78 -2.32
C PRO A 9 9.99 7.25 -2.78
N GLU A 10 11.09 7.99 -2.64
CA GLU A 10 11.13 9.44 -2.92
C GLU A 10 10.85 9.77 -4.39
N ASP A 11 11.28 8.92 -5.31
CA ASP A 11 11.01 9.04 -6.74
C ASP A 11 9.51 8.91 -7.06
N ILE A 12 8.82 7.97 -6.41
CA ILE A 12 7.38 7.79 -6.54
C ILE A 12 6.62 8.97 -5.93
N ASP A 13 7.03 9.46 -4.75
CA ASP A 13 6.41 10.62 -4.11
C ASP A 13 6.48 11.86 -5.03
N ALA A 14 7.66 12.14 -5.60
CA ALA A 14 7.85 13.24 -6.53
C ALA A 14 6.93 13.15 -7.76
N LEU A 15 6.76 11.96 -8.32
CA LEU A 15 5.87 11.72 -9.47
C LEU A 15 4.39 11.92 -9.11
N VAL A 16 3.95 11.44 -7.95
CA VAL A 16 2.56 11.63 -7.50
C VAL A 16 2.27 13.12 -7.27
N HIS A 17 3.20 13.85 -6.66
CA HIS A 17 3.09 15.29 -6.47
C HIS A 17 3.08 16.06 -7.80
N GLN A 18 3.92 15.66 -8.76
CA GLN A 18 3.92 16.24 -10.09
C GLN A 18 2.58 16.01 -10.81
N GLU A 19 2.03 14.81 -10.75
CA GLU A 19 0.77 14.47 -11.40
C GLU A 19 -0.41 15.21 -10.75
N ALA A 20 -0.42 15.33 -9.43
CA ALA A 20 -1.41 16.12 -8.70
C ALA A 20 -1.41 17.58 -9.16
N ARG A 21 -0.23 18.20 -9.29
CA ARG A 21 -0.09 19.56 -9.81
C ARG A 21 -0.54 19.67 -11.26
N ARG A 22 -0.14 18.71 -12.11
CA ARG A 22 -0.47 18.70 -13.54
C ARG A 22 -1.98 18.61 -13.80
N ARG A 23 -2.70 17.89 -12.94
CA ARG A 23 -4.14 17.65 -13.05
C ARG A 23 -5.00 18.58 -12.20
N GLU A 24 -4.39 19.47 -11.43
CA GLU A 24 -5.07 20.36 -10.46
C GLU A 24 -5.95 19.62 -9.45
N ILE A 25 -5.54 18.40 -9.07
CA ILE A 25 -6.23 17.56 -8.08
C ILE A 25 -5.34 17.29 -6.87
N SER A 26 -5.92 16.71 -5.81
CA SER A 26 -5.14 16.37 -4.61
C SER A 26 -4.26 15.14 -4.82
N VAL A 27 -3.12 15.09 -4.11
CA VAL A 27 -2.24 13.90 -4.03
C VAL A 27 -3.03 12.66 -3.60
N SER A 28 -3.92 12.83 -2.62
CA SER A 28 -4.80 11.77 -2.13
C SER A 28 -5.80 11.26 -3.17
N GLU A 29 -6.12 12.07 -4.18
CA GLU A 29 -7.02 11.69 -5.28
C GLU A 29 -6.25 10.92 -6.35
N VAL A 30 -5.06 11.38 -6.74
CA VAL A 30 -4.13 10.64 -7.60
C VAL A 30 -3.84 9.25 -7.01
N ALA A 31 -3.50 9.18 -5.72
CA ALA A 31 -3.25 7.92 -5.03
C ALA A 31 -4.47 7.00 -5.02
N ARG A 32 -5.68 7.56 -4.83
CA ARG A 32 -6.92 6.78 -4.82
C ARG A 32 -7.25 6.23 -6.20
N GLU A 33 -7.09 7.03 -7.25
CA GLU A 33 -7.29 6.58 -8.63
C GLU A 33 -6.28 5.50 -9.02
N ALA A 34 -5.00 5.66 -8.67
CA ALA A 34 -3.97 4.67 -8.93
C ALA A 34 -4.27 3.35 -8.21
N LEU A 35 -4.65 3.39 -6.93
CA LEU A 35 -5.05 2.20 -6.17
C LEU A 35 -6.31 1.56 -6.75
N ARG A 36 -7.30 2.36 -7.14
CA ARG A 36 -8.54 1.89 -7.75
C ARG A 36 -8.26 1.17 -9.08
N ALA A 37 -7.45 1.76 -9.95
CA ALA A 37 -7.04 1.19 -11.22
C ALA A 37 -6.22 -0.10 -11.03
N HIS A 38 -5.26 -0.09 -10.10
CA HIS A 38 -4.42 -1.25 -9.81
C HIS A 38 -5.21 -2.43 -9.25
N LEU A 39 -6.22 -2.16 -8.41
CA LEU A 39 -7.09 -3.18 -7.83
C LEU A 39 -8.26 -3.59 -8.76
N GLY A 40 -8.34 -3.04 -9.97
CA GLY A 40 -9.42 -3.31 -10.91
C GLY A 40 -10.81 -2.89 -10.40
N LEU A 41 -10.86 -1.91 -9.49
CA LEU A 41 -12.10 -1.39 -8.95
C LEU A 41 -12.65 -0.35 -9.93
N GLY A 42 -13.81 -0.60 -10.53
CA GLY A 42 -14.45 0.39 -11.41
C GLY A 42 -14.90 1.66 -10.68
N ASP A 43 -15.31 2.67 -11.45
CA ASP A 43 -15.85 3.94 -10.91
C ASP A 43 -17.17 3.76 -10.16
N GLY A 44 -17.89 2.67 -10.45
CA GLY A 44 -19.05 2.22 -9.69
C GLY A 44 -18.63 1.59 -8.36
N HIS A 45 -19.28 2.01 -7.27
CA HIS A 45 -19.14 1.47 -5.91
C HIS A 45 -19.49 -0.02 -5.73
N SER A 46 -19.38 -0.85 -6.76
CA SER A 46 -19.35 -2.29 -6.60
C SER A 46 -17.92 -2.70 -6.27
N VAL A 47 -17.61 -2.77 -4.97
CA VAL A 47 -16.52 -3.62 -4.51
C VAL A 47 -16.96 -5.03 -4.93
N PRO A 48 -16.33 -5.67 -5.94
CA PRO A 48 -16.54 -7.10 -6.10
C PRO A 48 -16.07 -7.68 -4.78
N TYR A 49 -16.92 -8.44 -4.10
CA TYR A 49 -16.57 -9.13 -2.87
C TYR A 49 -15.23 -9.85 -3.09
N LEU A 50 -14.13 -9.25 -2.62
CA LEU A 50 -12.78 -9.73 -2.89
C LEU A 50 -12.66 -11.07 -2.17
N ALA A 51 -12.37 -12.14 -2.93
CA ALA A 51 -12.09 -13.48 -2.41
C ALA A 51 -10.82 -13.55 -1.51
N PHE A 52 -10.22 -12.39 -1.21
CA PHE A 52 -8.97 -12.22 -0.47
C PHE A 52 -9.15 -11.37 0.79
N VAL A 53 -10.38 -11.07 1.22
CA VAL A 53 -10.64 -10.49 2.55
C VAL A 53 -10.13 -11.50 3.60
N GLY A 54 -8.86 -11.37 3.97
CA GLY A 54 -8.17 -12.31 4.87
C GLY A 54 -6.76 -12.73 4.46
N LEU A 55 -6.34 -12.58 3.19
CA LEU A 55 -4.94 -12.81 2.80
C LEU A 55 -4.10 -11.64 3.33
N GLY A 56 -3.35 -11.87 4.40
CA GLY A 56 -2.62 -10.82 5.11
C GLY A 56 -3.23 -10.41 6.44
N ARG A 57 -4.25 -11.14 6.96
CA ARG A 57 -4.61 -11.06 8.38
C ARG A 57 -3.52 -11.75 9.23
N SER A 58 -2.27 -11.31 9.12
CA SER A 58 -1.30 -11.49 10.20
C SER A 58 -1.88 -10.73 11.38
N GLY A 59 -2.22 -11.39 12.48
CA GLY A 59 -2.78 -10.74 13.68
C GLY A 59 -1.82 -9.79 14.40
N HIS A 60 -0.88 -9.18 13.69
CA HIS A 60 0.09 -8.19 14.15
C HIS A 60 -0.10 -6.93 13.32
N HIS A 61 -0.34 -5.81 14.02
CA HIS A 61 -0.65 -4.51 13.43
C HIS A 61 0.59 -3.73 12.98
N ASP A 62 1.80 -4.24 13.25
CA ASP A 62 3.04 -3.45 13.22
C ASP A 62 4.13 -4.04 12.28
N THR A 63 3.77 -4.97 11.38
CA THR A 63 4.74 -5.62 10.47
C THR A 63 5.43 -4.64 9.52
N GLY A 64 4.83 -3.48 9.27
CA GLY A 64 5.43 -2.43 8.44
C GLY A 64 6.45 -1.55 9.16
N GLU A 65 6.34 -1.42 10.49
CA GLU A 65 7.24 -0.58 11.31
C GLU A 65 8.49 -1.36 11.74
N HIS A 66 8.38 -2.69 11.85
CA HIS A 66 9.46 -3.59 12.28
C HIS A 66 9.96 -4.51 11.16
N PHE A 67 9.95 -4.06 9.90
CA PHE A 67 10.37 -4.90 8.76
C PHE A 67 11.81 -5.44 8.92
N GLU A 68 12.76 -4.59 9.33
CA GLU A 68 14.16 -5.03 9.53
C GLU A 68 14.31 -5.99 10.72
N GLU A 69 13.49 -5.84 11.76
CA GLU A 69 13.53 -6.69 12.96
C GLU A 69 12.92 -8.07 12.68
N VAL A 70 11.83 -8.13 11.91
CA VAL A 70 11.18 -9.37 11.49
C VAL A 70 12.03 -10.12 10.47
N PHE A 71 12.63 -9.42 9.51
CA PHE A 71 13.49 -10.03 8.49
C PHE A 71 14.83 -10.52 9.10
N GLY A 72 15.39 -9.76 10.05
CA GLY A 72 16.56 -10.19 10.81
C GLY A 72 16.31 -11.43 11.68
N ALA A 73 15.13 -11.53 12.29
CA ALA A 73 14.74 -12.69 13.08
C ALA A 73 14.48 -13.95 12.23
N GLU A 74 13.93 -13.82 11.03
CA GLU A 74 13.75 -14.95 10.10
C GLU A 74 15.09 -15.46 9.53
N LEU A 75 16.01 -14.56 9.18
CA LEU A 75 17.34 -14.94 8.69
C LEU A 75 18.17 -15.68 9.76
N ALA A 76 17.98 -15.35 11.04
CA ALA A 76 18.64 -16.05 12.15
C ALA A 76 18.03 -17.43 12.46
N ARG A 77 16.84 -17.74 11.91
CA ARG A 77 16.08 -18.96 12.22
C ARG A 77 16.21 -20.06 11.16
N ASP A 78 16.84 -19.78 10.01
CA ASP A 78 17.12 -20.77 8.98
C ASP A 78 18.60 -21.23 9.02
N PRO A 79 18.91 -22.44 9.53
CA PRO A 79 20.27 -22.97 9.60
C PRO A 79 20.77 -23.55 8.26
N ARG A 80 20.35 -23.01 7.11
CA ARG A 80 20.77 -23.48 5.78
C ARG A 80 21.50 -22.44 4.93
N THR A 81 22.29 -21.57 5.57
CA THR A 81 23.38 -20.85 4.89
C THR A 81 24.70 -21.16 5.59
#